data_AF-A0A922MN56-F1
#
_entry.id   AF-A0A922MN56-F1
#
_cell.length_a   1.000
_cell.length_b   1.000
_cell.length_c   1.000
_cell.angle_alpha   90.00
_cell.angle_beta   90.00
_cell.angle_gamma   90.00
#
_symmetry.space_group_name_H-M   'P 1'
#
loop_
_entity.id
_entity.type
_entity.pdbx_description
1 polymer ?
#
loop_
_entity_poly.entity_id
_entity_poly.type
_entity_poly.pdbx_seq_one_letter_code
_entity_poly.pdbx_strand_id
1 'polypeptide(L)'
;MPRLEEKPSNKTVPTADQKLLELARQQRMNTDDYMDAFEKLQHLGLKGQQEREIVHVLLACCLQEKTYNPYYAVLGQKLCDTDRKYQLSIQFSVWDKIKELDSISKQSTTNLAQFLIHLIMEKGLALSVLKVIQFSELNKHTVRFMRQILLSIIMNADFQSSLEVFHRISKPPKLHMFRESVRLFIQHFLIKNAGKKSEVLSKEELITLKERAQEVEKILTLHESKLKF
;
A
#
# COMPACT_ATOMS: atom_id res chain seq x y z
N MET A 1 -9.90 17.66 -58.56
CA MET A 1 -10.59 16.74 -57.64
C MET A 1 -9.55 16.12 -56.71
N PRO A 2 -9.74 16.15 -55.38
CA PRO A 2 -8.67 16.26 -54.38
C PRO A 2 -8.27 14.92 -53.74
N ARG A 3 -7.03 14.91 -53.22
CA ARG A 3 -6.40 13.92 -52.32
C ARG A 3 -7.25 13.65 -51.07
N LEU A 4 -7.39 12.38 -50.68
CA LEU A 4 -7.77 11.98 -49.33
C LEU A 4 -6.49 11.65 -48.55
N GLU A 5 -6.20 12.47 -47.54
CA GLU A 5 -5.14 12.26 -46.56
C GLU A 5 -5.60 11.25 -45.51
N GLU A 6 -4.92 10.11 -45.38
CA GLU A 6 -5.04 9.23 -44.22
C GLU A 6 -4.21 9.79 -43.06
N LYS A 7 -4.88 10.19 -41.98
CA LYS A 7 -4.23 10.63 -40.73
C LYS A 7 -3.63 9.43 -39.98
N PRO A 8 -2.45 9.58 -39.35
CA PRO A 8 -1.81 8.50 -38.61
C PRO A 8 -2.58 8.19 -37.31
N SER A 9 -2.92 6.91 -37.08
CA SER A 9 -3.55 6.47 -35.83
C SER A 9 -2.53 6.55 -34.69
N ASN A 10 -2.76 7.48 -33.77
CA ASN A 10 -1.94 7.70 -32.59
C ASN A 10 -2.16 6.55 -31.59
N LYS A 11 -1.21 5.61 -31.48
CA LYS A 11 -1.27 4.55 -30.45
C LYS A 11 -0.86 5.16 -29.11
N THR A 12 -1.85 5.48 -28.28
CA THR A 12 -1.63 5.92 -26.89
C THR A 12 -1.01 4.80 -26.07
N VAL A 13 0.10 5.09 -25.41
CA VAL A 13 0.79 4.19 -24.48
C VAL A 13 -0.15 3.89 -23.30
N PRO A 14 -0.39 2.61 -22.94
CA PRO A 14 -1.37 2.27 -21.91
C PRO A 14 -0.91 2.70 -20.51
N THR A 15 -1.83 3.31 -19.76
CA THR A 15 -1.64 3.77 -18.37
C THR A 15 -1.52 2.61 -17.39
N ALA A 16 -0.97 2.87 -16.19
CA ALA A 16 -0.79 1.86 -15.15
C ALA A 16 -2.11 1.14 -14.78
N ASP A 17 -3.22 1.87 -14.79
CA ASP A 17 -4.56 1.33 -14.56
C ASP A 17 -4.97 0.30 -15.62
N GLN A 18 -4.59 0.51 -16.87
CA GLN A 18 -4.90 -0.41 -17.98
C GLN A 18 -4.10 -1.71 -17.86
N LYS A 19 -2.83 -1.61 -17.45
CA LYS A 19 -2.00 -2.79 -17.17
C LYS A 19 -2.51 -3.58 -15.96
N LEU A 20 -2.99 -2.88 -14.93
CA LEU A 20 -3.59 -3.53 -13.76
C LEU A 20 -4.92 -4.20 -14.11
N LEU A 21 -5.76 -3.57 -14.95
CA LEU A 21 -6.98 -4.18 -15.49
C LEU A 21 -6.67 -5.40 -16.36
N GLU A 22 -5.61 -5.36 -17.15
CA GLU A 22 -5.17 -6.46 -18.01
C GLU A 22 -4.63 -7.63 -17.19
N LEU A 23 -3.91 -7.35 -16.10
CA LEU A 23 -3.48 -8.35 -15.12
C LEU A 23 -4.66 -8.96 -14.35
N ALA A 24 -5.67 -8.15 -14.00
CA ALA A 24 -6.90 -8.63 -13.38
C ALA A 24 -7.70 -9.54 -14.33
N ARG A 25 -7.76 -9.18 -15.63
CA ARG A 25 -8.35 -10.03 -16.68
C ARG A 25 -7.62 -11.35 -16.86
N GLN A 26 -6.29 -11.35 -16.78
CA GLN A 26 -5.48 -12.58 -16.89
C GLN A 26 -5.70 -13.54 -15.72
N GLN A 27 -6.12 -13.07 -14.54
CA GLN A 27 -6.38 -13.91 -13.36
C GLN A 27 -7.79 -14.53 -13.27
N ARG A 28 -8.60 -14.50 -14.34
CA ARG A 28 -9.96 -15.09 -14.38
C ARG A 28 -10.90 -14.62 -13.26
N MET A 29 -10.79 -13.36 -12.86
CA MET A 29 -11.92 -12.66 -12.25
C MET A 29 -12.46 -11.70 -13.30
N ASN A 30 -13.67 -11.96 -13.79
CA ASN A 30 -14.30 -11.06 -14.73
C ASN A 30 -14.34 -9.67 -14.08
N THR A 31 -13.84 -8.69 -14.82
CA THR A 31 -13.84 -7.27 -14.44
C THR A 31 -15.29 -6.79 -14.22
N ASP A 32 -16.28 -7.52 -14.74
CA ASP A 32 -17.70 -7.30 -14.50
C ASP A 32 -18.15 -7.79 -13.11
N ASP A 33 -17.55 -8.86 -12.55
CA ASP A 33 -18.00 -9.46 -11.28
C ASP A 33 -17.74 -8.54 -10.05
N TYR A 34 -16.68 -7.73 -10.06
CA TYR A 34 -16.39 -6.83 -8.94
C TYR A 34 -17.26 -5.57 -8.96
N MET A 35 -17.53 -5.03 -10.16
CA MET A 35 -18.45 -3.90 -10.31
C MET A 35 -19.87 -4.33 -9.96
N ASP A 36 -20.28 -5.53 -10.41
CA ASP A 36 -21.55 -6.14 -10.01
C ASP A 36 -21.63 -6.37 -8.50
N ALA A 37 -20.57 -6.89 -7.86
CA ALA A 37 -20.54 -7.10 -6.42
C ALA A 37 -20.61 -5.77 -5.65
N PHE A 38 -19.90 -4.74 -6.11
CA PHE A 38 -19.92 -3.41 -5.52
C PHE A 38 -21.28 -2.73 -5.70
N GLU A 39 -21.87 -2.78 -6.90
CA GLU A 39 -23.20 -2.25 -7.17
C GLU A 39 -24.27 -2.99 -6.36
N LYS A 40 -24.20 -4.33 -6.26
CA LYS A 40 -25.08 -5.12 -5.38
C LYS A 40 -24.92 -4.69 -3.92
N LEU A 41 -23.69 -4.48 -3.44
CA LEU A 41 -23.44 -3.96 -2.09
C LEU A 41 -24.04 -2.57 -1.85
N GLN A 42 -24.00 -1.68 -2.84
CA GLN A 42 -24.62 -0.36 -2.75
C GLN A 42 -26.16 -0.41 -2.83
N HIS A 43 -26.71 -1.32 -3.63
CA HIS A 43 -28.17 -1.50 -3.78
C HIS A 43 -28.85 -2.20 -2.59
N LEU A 44 -28.09 -2.81 -1.68
CA LEU A 44 -28.62 -3.39 -0.44
C LEU A 44 -29.17 -2.33 0.55
N GLY A 45 -28.96 -1.03 0.29
CA GLY A 45 -29.54 0.05 1.11
C GLY A 45 -29.06 0.05 2.57
N LEU A 46 -27.86 -0.49 2.81
CA LEU A 46 -27.27 -0.63 4.13
C LEU A 46 -27.08 0.74 4.78
N LYS A 47 -27.44 0.88 6.06
CA LYS A 47 -27.32 2.14 6.81
C LYS A 47 -26.43 1.98 8.04
N GLY A 48 -25.59 2.98 8.29
CA GLY A 48 -24.84 3.12 9.54
C GLY A 48 -23.86 1.97 9.77
N GLN A 49 -24.14 1.12 10.76
CA GLN A 49 -23.23 0.06 11.19
C GLN A 49 -23.04 -1.03 10.13
N GLN A 50 -24.04 -1.28 9.29
CA GLN A 50 -23.97 -2.28 8.23
C GLN A 50 -23.01 -1.90 7.10
N GLU A 51 -22.85 -0.60 6.81
CA GLU A 51 -21.89 -0.15 5.79
C GLU A 51 -20.44 -0.41 6.21
N ARG A 52 -20.17 -0.43 7.53
CA ARG A 52 -18.85 -0.78 8.09
C ARG A 52 -18.58 -2.27 7.98
N GLU A 53 -19.62 -3.09 8.05
CA GLU A 53 -19.51 -4.55 7.93
C GLU A 53 -18.96 -4.98 6.57
N ILE A 54 -19.27 -4.23 5.50
CA ILE A 54 -18.70 -4.46 4.16
C ILE A 54 -17.17 -4.52 4.22
N VAL A 55 -16.56 -3.56 4.91
CA VAL A 55 -15.10 -3.48 5.05
C VAL A 55 -14.56 -4.64 5.89
N HIS A 56 -15.26 -5.02 6.95
CA HIS A 56 -14.87 -6.15 7.79
C HIS A 56 -14.91 -7.47 7.01
N VAL A 57 -15.96 -7.71 6.23
CA VAL A 57 -16.10 -8.90 5.38
C VAL A 57 -15.03 -8.90 4.29
N LEU A 58 -14.84 -7.77 3.59
CA LEU A 58 -13.81 -7.64 2.54
C LEU A 58 -12.42 -8.00 3.09
N LEU A 59 -12.05 -7.42 4.23
CA LEU A 59 -10.75 -7.70 4.83
C LEU A 59 -10.68 -9.16 5.31
N ALA A 60 -11.71 -9.68 5.96
CA ALA A 60 -11.74 -11.07 6.42
C ALA A 60 -11.53 -12.07 5.27
N CYS A 61 -12.24 -11.89 4.16
CA CYS A 61 -12.06 -12.71 2.95
C CYS A 61 -10.63 -12.59 2.41
N CYS A 62 -10.13 -11.36 2.25
CA CYS A 62 -8.76 -11.13 1.78
C CYS A 62 -7.71 -11.84 2.63
N LEU A 63 -7.88 -11.90 3.96
CA LEU A 63 -6.93 -12.54 4.87
C LEU A 63 -7.01 -14.07 4.90
N GLN A 64 -8.14 -14.65 4.49
CA GLN A 64 -8.35 -16.10 4.45
C GLN A 64 -7.89 -16.76 3.15
N GLU A 65 -7.67 -15.96 2.10
CA GLU A 65 -7.18 -16.48 0.82
C GLU A 65 -5.83 -17.19 0.95
N LYS A 66 -5.72 -18.37 0.33
CA LYS A 66 -4.47 -19.15 0.32
C LYS A 66 -3.34 -18.43 -0.41
N THR A 67 -3.69 -17.68 -1.45
CA THR A 67 -2.80 -16.83 -2.23
C THR A 67 -3.48 -15.47 -2.34
N TYR A 68 -2.73 -14.39 -2.11
CA TYR A 68 -3.31 -13.06 -2.22
C TYR A 68 -3.99 -12.84 -3.57
N ASN A 69 -5.22 -12.34 -3.51
CA ASN A 69 -6.01 -11.98 -4.66
C ASN A 69 -6.10 -10.44 -4.75
N PRO A 70 -5.51 -9.80 -5.78
CA PRO A 70 -5.54 -8.34 -5.94
C PRO A 70 -6.94 -7.72 -6.01
N TYR A 71 -7.96 -8.52 -6.36
CA TYR A 71 -9.36 -8.12 -6.38
C TYR A 71 -9.78 -7.35 -5.11
N TYR A 72 -9.42 -7.87 -3.94
CA TYR A 72 -9.84 -7.27 -2.66
C TYR A 72 -9.25 -5.87 -2.47
N ALA A 73 -8.01 -5.67 -2.90
CA ALA A 73 -7.33 -4.38 -2.84
C ALA A 73 -7.97 -3.35 -3.77
N VAL A 74 -8.29 -3.74 -5.01
CA VAL A 74 -8.98 -2.86 -5.97
C VAL A 74 -10.37 -2.46 -5.46
N LEU A 75 -11.12 -3.42 -4.90
CA LEU A 75 -12.41 -3.14 -4.28
C LEU A 75 -12.28 -2.22 -3.04
N GLY A 76 -11.26 -2.47 -2.21
CA GLY A 76 -10.92 -1.62 -1.07
C GLY A 76 -10.57 -0.19 -1.50
N GLN A 77 -9.83 -0.03 -2.59
CA GLN A 77 -9.50 1.28 -3.16
C GLN A 77 -10.75 1.99 -3.67
N LYS A 78 -11.64 1.28 -4.37
CA LYS A 78 -12.90 1.85 -4.83
C LYS A 78 -13.78 2.35 -3.67
N LEU A 79 -13.83 1.59 -2.57
CA LEU A 79 -14.49 2.02 -1.34
C LEU A 79 -13.84 3.30 -0.77
N CYS A 80 -12.50 3.35 -0.73
CA CYS A 80 -11.76 4.54 -0.31
C CYS A 80 -12.08 5.77 -1.16
N ASP A 81 -12.22 5.61 -2.49
CA ASP A 81 -12.53 6.70 -3.41
C ASP A 81 -14.00 7.16 -3.32
N THR A 82 -14.89 6.27 -2.89
CA THR A 82 -16.33 6.54 -2.80
C THR A 82 -16.66 7.45 -1.62
N ASP A 83 -16.14 7.14 -0.42
CA ASP A 83 -16.43 7.91 0.79
C ASP A 83 -15.33 7.73 1.85
N ARG A 84 -14.95 8.84 2.50
CA ARG A 84 -14.00 8.87 3.62
C ARG A 84 -14.40 7.93 4.77
N LYS A 85 -15.68 7.64 4.96
CA LYS A 85 -16.13 6.68 5.98
C LYS A 85 -15.55 5.29 5.78
N TYR A 86 -15.37 4.85 4.53
CA TYR A 86 -14.76 3.57 4.22
C TYR A 86 -13.26 3.58 4.44
N GLN A 87 -12.57 4.67 4.09
CA GLN A 87 -11.15 4.85 4.44
C GLN A 87 -10.94 4.69 5.94
N LEU A 88 -11.78 5.33 6.76
CA LEU A 88 -11.70 5.26 8.21
C LEU A 88 -12.01 3.85 8.73
N SER A 89 -13.03 3.19 8.18
CA SER A 89 -13.38 1.81 8.54
C SER A 89 -12.22 0.86 8.22
N ILE A 90 -11.62 0.95 7.02
CA ILE A 90 -10.49 0.11 6.63
C ILE A 90 -9.31 0.37 7.55
N GLN A 91 -9.02 1.64 7.85
CA GLN A 91 -7.95 2.01 8.77
C GLN A 91 -8.12 1.35 10.15
N PHE A 92 -9.33 1.37 10.72
CA PHE A 92 -9.60 0.72 12.01
C PHE A 92 -9.49 -0.80 11.93
N SER A 93 -10.11 -1.44 10.92
CA SER A 93 -10.02 -2.89 10.73
C SER A 93 -8.57 -3.36 10.57
N VAL A 94 -7.77 -2.60 9.80
CA VAL A 94 -6.33 -2.85 9.65
C VAL A 94 -5.59 -2.70 10.97
N TRP A 95 -5.88 -1.65 11.75
CA TRP A 95 -5.22 -1.43 13.04
C TRP A 95 -5.45 -2.59 14.00
N ASP A 96 -6.66 -3.13 14.04
CA ASP A 96 -6.95 -4.28 14.89
C ASP A 96 -6.17 -5.52 14.41
N LYS A 97 -6.06 -5.73 13.10
CA LYS A 97 -5.21 -6.81 12.55
C LYS A 97 -3.72 -6.60 12.73
N ILE A 98 -3.23 -5.36 12.78
CA ILE A 98 -1.84 -5.07 13.10
C ILE A 98 -1.52 -5.44 14.56
N LYS A 99 -2.43 -5.19 15.50
CA LYS A 99 -2.24 -5.59 16.91
C LYS A 99 -2.23 -7.11 17.11
N GLU A 100 -2.86 -7.84 16.19
CA GLU A 100 -2.96 -9.31 16.18
C GLU A 100 -1.86 -9.99 15.31
N LEU A 101 -0.82 -9.27 14.87
CA LEU A 101 0.18 -9.83 13.94
C LEU A 101 0.89 -11.10 14.44
N ASP A 102 1.01 -11.25 15.76
CA ASP A 102 1.63 -12.43 16.38
C ASP A 102 0.71 -13.64 16.45
N SER A 103 -0.61 -13.44 16.35
CA SER A 103 -1.62 -14.50 16.46
C SER A 103 -2.19 -14.94 15.12
N ILE A 104 -2.13 -14.10 14.08
CA ILE A 104 -2.61 -14.45 12.74
C ILE A 104 -1.58 -15.27 11.95
N SER A 105 -2.07 -16.04 10.98
CA SER A 105 -1.22 -16.88 10.14
C SER A 105 -0.25 -16.06 9.29
N LYS A 106 0.91 -16.65 8.94
CA LYS A 106 1.88 -16.02 8.02
C LYS A 106 1.22 -15.62 6.69
N GLN A 107 0.32 -16.45 6.17
CA GLN A 107 -0.39 -16.18 4.93
C GLN A 107 -1.28 -14.94 5.06
N SER A 108 -2.05 -14.86 6.13
CA SER A 108 -2.91 -13.71 6.43
C SER A 108 -2.08 -12.44 6.60
N THR A 109 -0.93 -12.50 7.30
CA THR A 109 0.01 -11.37 7.40
C THR A 109 0.50 -10.91 6.01
N THR A 110 0.85 -11.86 5.13
CA THR A 110 1.30 -11.54 3.77
C THR A 110 0.20 -10.91 2.94
N ASN A 111 -1.03 -11.42 3.01
CA ASN A 111 -2.18 -10.84 2.30
C ASN A 111 -2.49 -9.43 2.82
N LEU A 112 -2.48 -9.22 4.15
CA LEU A 112 -2.68 -7.91 4.77
C LEU A 112 -1.65 -6.90 4.28
N ALA A 113 -0.38 -7.30 4.22
CA ALA A 113 0.68 -6.42 3.75
C ALA A 113 0.49 -6.04 2.27
N GLN A 114 0.14 -7.00 1.40
CA GLN A 114 -0.11 -6.74 -0.02
C GLN A 114 -1.33 -5.83 -0.24
N PHE A 115 -2.40 -6.05 0.52
CA PHE A 115 -3.58 -5.18 0.54
C PHE A 115 -3.20 -3.73 0.92
N LEU A 116 -2.41 -3.55 1.98
CA LEU A 116 -1.96 -2.23 2.41
C LEU A 116 -1.01 -1.55 1.45
N ILE A 117 -0.07 -2.29 0.85
CA ILE A 117 0.83 -1.75 -0.16
C ILE A 117 0.01 -1.13 -1.29
N HIS A 118 -0.99 -1.84 -1.79
CA HIS A 118 -1.86 -1.31 -2.85
C HIS A 118 -2.57 -0.02 -2.41
N LEU A 119 -3.30 -0.04 -1.28
CA LEU A 119 -4.03 1.15 -0.81
C LEU A 119 -3.12 2.35 -0.50
N ILE A 120 -1.88 2.12 -0.07
CA ILE A 120 -0.92 3.19 0.20
C ILE A 120 -0.41 3.80 -1.12
N MET A 121 -0.06 2.96 -2.10
CA MET A 121 0.43 3.39 -3.41
C MET A 121 -0.67 4.11 -4.20
N GLU A 122 -1.90 3.59 -4.20
CA GLU A 122 -3.08 4.18 -4.85
C GLU A 122 -3.75 5.30 -4.04
N LYS A 123 -3.05 5.79 -3.00
CA LYS A 123 -3.43 6.94 -2.18
C LYS A 123 -4.73 6.79 -1.35
N GLY A 124 -5.41 5.64 -1.41
CA GLY A 124 -6.59 5.33 -0.58
C GLY A 124 -6.32 5.37 0.92
N LEU A 125 -5.11 5.00 1.35
CA LEU A 125 -4.60 5.23 2.69
C LEU A 125 -3.24 5.97 2.66
N ALA A 126 -2.92 6.67 3.74
CA ALA A 126 -1.59 7.25 3.93
C ALA A 126 -0.70 6.27 4.71
N LEU A 127 0.63 6.32 4.50
CA LEU A 127 1.60 5.48 5.22
C LEU A 127 1.47 5.58 6.75
N SER A 128 0.93 6.68 7.27
CA SER A 128 0.60 6.86 8.68
C SER A 128 -0.40 5.84 9.25
N VAL A 129 -1.04 5.00 8.44
CA VAL A 129 -1.79 3.83 8.93
C VAL A 129 -0.90 2.91 9.78
N LEU A 130 0.41 2.85 9.51
CA LEU A 130 1.35 2.03 10.27
C LEU A 130 1.74 2.62 11.64
N LYS A 131 1.29 3.84 11.97
CA LYS A 131 1.64 4.52 13.24
C LYS A 131 1.12 3.81 14.50
N VAL A 132 0.20 2.85 14.32
CA VAL A 132 -0.32 2.01 15.42
C VAL A 132 0.74 1.06 15.97
N ILE A 133 1.80 0.79 15.19
CA ILE A 133 2.92 -0.05 15.58
C ILE A 133 3.78 0.68 16.61
N GLN A 134 4.07 0.00 17.72
CA GLN A 134 4.98 0.48 18.76
C GLN A 134 6.42 0.11 18.40
N PHE A 135 7.17 1.07 17.87
CA PHE A 135 8.54 0.84 17.40
C PHE A 135 9.57 0.58 18.52
N SER A 136 9.22 0.89 19.78
CA SER A 136 10.02 0.53 20.95
C SER A 136 10.03 -0.97 21.23
N GLU A 137 9.02 -1.70 20.77
CA GLU A 137 8.75 -3.10 21.15
C GLU A 137 8.56 -3.99 19.90
N LEU A 138 9.47 -3.87 18.94
CA LEU A 138 9.39 -4.63 17.69
C LEU A 138 9.74 -6.11 17.90
N ASN A 139 8.81 -6.99 17.53
CA ASN A 139 9.04 -8.43 17.45
C ASN A 139 9.32 -8.90 16.00
N LYS A 140 9.63 -10.19 15.83
CA LYS A 140 9.97 -10.77 14.50
C LYS A 140 8.82 -10.69 13.48
N HIS A 141 7.56 -10.76 13.91
CA HIS A 141 6.39 -10.72 13.03
C HIS A 141 6.18 -9.30 12.50
N THR A 142 6.20 -8.32 13.40
CA THR A 142 6.10 -6.90 13.10
C THR A 142 7.25 -6.42 12.21
N VAL A 143 8.50 -6.83 12.50
CA VAL A 143 9.64 -6.51 11.64
C VAL A 143 9.45 -7.08 10.24
N ARG A 144 9.02 -8.34 10.10
CA ARG A 144 8.77 -8.94 8.78
C ARG A 144 7.69 -8.19 8.01
N PHE A 145 6.57 -7.89 8.67
CA PHE A 145 5.44 -7.16 8.08
C PHE A 145 5.87 -5.77 7.59
N MET A 146 6.55 -5.00 8.44
CA MET A 146 7.07 -3.67 8.09
C MET A 146 8.11 -3.73 6.98
N ARG A 147 9.01 -4.72 6.99
CA ARG A 147 9.98 -4.93 5.91
C ARG A 147 9.29 -5.19 4.58
N GLN A 148 8.26 -6.03 4.56
CA GLN A 148 7.52 -6.33 3.33
C GLN A 148 6.89 -5.06 2.74
N ILE A 149 6.21 -4.26 3.56
CA ILE A 149 5.54 -3.03 3.12
C ILE A 149 6.55 -1.99 2.63
N LEU A 150 7.52 -1.64 3.47
CA LEU A 150 8.47 -0.56 3.15
C LEU A 150 9.39 -0.93 1.98
N LEU A 151 9.85 -2.19 1.90
CA LEU A 151 10.67 -2.63 0.78
C LEU A 151 9.87 -2.57 -0.53
N SER A 152 8.61 -3.04 -0.53
CA SER A 152 7.75 -3.00 -1.72
C SER A 152 7.43 -1.58 -2.18
N ILE A 153 7.27 -0.63 -1.25
CA ILE A 153 7.05 0.78 -1.60
C ILE A 153 8.32 1.39 -2.15
N ILE A 154 9.47 1.25 -1.47
CA ILE A 154 10.74 1.87 -1.88
C ILE A 154 11.22 1.32 -3.23
N MET A 155 11.04 0.02 -3.45
CA MET A 155 11.44 -0.68 -4.68
C MET A 155 10.34 -0.66 -5.76
N ASN A 156 9.28 0.14 -5.61
CA ASN A 156 8.24 0.24 -6.62
C ASN A 156 8.83 0.68 -7.99
N ALA A 157 8.32 0.13 -9.09
CA ALA A 157 8.81 0.45 -10.43
C ALA A 157 8.73 1.97 -10.72
N ASP A 158 7.64 2.61 -10.29
CA ASP A 158 7.51 4.06 -10.31
C ASP A 158 8.09 4.68 -9.04
N PHE A 159 9.32 5.18 -9.17
CA PHE A 159 10.01 5.82 -8.06
C PHE A 159 9.35 7.13 -7.61
N GLN A 160 8.73 7.88 -8.51
CA GLN A 160 8.06 9.14 -8.11
C GLN A 160 6.84 8.86 -7.23
N SER A 161 6.01 7.89 -7.64
CA SER A 161 4.90 7.41 -6.81
C SER A 161 5.37 6.90 -5.45
N SER A 162 6.53 6.23 -5.39
CA SER A 162 7.15 5.82 -4.13
C SER A 162 7.48 7.02 -3.22
N LEU A 163 8.13 8.06 -3.76
CA LEU A 163 8.50 9.26 -2.99
C LEU A 163 7.26 10.03 -2.49
N GLU A 164 6.18 10.08 -3.28
CA GLU A 164 4.92 10.73 -2.89
C GLU A 164 4.33 10.13 -1.60
N VAL A 165 4.46 8.82 -1.40
CA VAL A 165 4.01 8.14 -0.17
C VAL A 165 4.68 8.75 1.07
N PHE A 166 5.98 9.05 1.00
CA PHE A 166 6.73 9.64 2.11
C PHE A 166 6.48 11.14 2.25
N HIS A 167 6.31 11.87 1.14
CA HIS A 167 5.93 13.28 1.17
C HIS A 167 4.59 13.54 1.87
N ARG A 168 3.62 12.64 1.71
CA ARG A 168 2.30 12.75 2.39
C ARG A 168 2.41 12.74 3.92
N ILE A 169 3.44 12.09 4.47
CA ILE A 169 3.68 12.06 5.92
C ILE A 169 4.72 13.08 6.40
N SER A 170 5.50 13.70 5.50
CA SER A 170 6.60 14.62 5.86
C SER A 170 6.12 15.91 6.50
N LYS A 171 5.02 16.50 6.01
CA LYS A 171 4.54 17.82 6.44
C LYS A 171 3.89 17.85 7.84
N PRO A 172 3.00 16.93 8.23
CA PRO A 172 2.26 17.06 9.48
C PRO A 172 3.15 16.95 10.73
N PRO A 173 3.23 17.98 11.60
CA PRO A 173 4.11 17.95 12.79
C PRO A 173 3.82 16.79 13.74
N LYS A 174 2.53 16.44 13.91
CA LYS A 174 2.07 15.31 14.73
C LYS A 174 2.61 13.94 14.30
N LEU A 175 3.18 13.83 13.10
CA LEU A 175 3.79 12.59 12.60
C LEU A 175 5.31 12.56 12.78
N HIS A 176 5.94 13.53 13.44
CA HIS A 176 7.39 13.58 13.65
C HIS A 176 7.96 12.27 14.20
N MET A 177 7.45 11.80 15.35
CA MET A 177 7.95 10.55 15.96
C MET A 177 7.74 9.33 15.05
N PHE A 178 6.65 9.31 14.28
CA PHE A 178 6.40 8.24 13.32
C PHE A 178 7.40 8.28 12.16
N ARG A 179 7.71 9.46 11.63
CA ARG A 179 8.72 9.64 10.57
C ARG A 179 10.09 9.16 11.03
N GLU A 180 10.50 9.56 12.24
CA GLU A 180 11.76 9.12 12.83
C GLU A 180 11.81 7.60 13.03
N SER A 181 10.71 7.03 13.49
CA SER A 181 10.58 5.58 13.63
C SER A 181 10.72 4.85 12.28
N VAL A 182 10.08 5.36 11.22
CA VAL A 182 10.20 4.81 9.86
C VAL A 182 11.62 4.97 9.31
N ARG A 183 12.24 6.14 9.50
CA ARG A 183 13.63 6.43 9.08
C ARG A 183 14.62 5.46 9.70
N LEU A 184 14.58 5.34 11.04
CA LEU A 184 15.43 4.41 11.79
C LEU A 184 15.16 2.95 11.38
N PHE A 185 13.90 2.59 11.14
CA PHE A 185 13.55 1.25 10.68
C PHE A 185 14.18 0.93 9.32
N ILE A 186 14.08 1.84 8.35
CA ILE A 186 14.68 1.67 7.01
C ILE A 186 16.20 1.48 7.15
N GLN A 187 16.87 2.37 7.89
CA GLN A 187 18.32 2.28 8.08
C GLN A 187 18.76 0.97 8.73
N HIS A 188 18.07 0.55 9.79
CA HIS A 188 18.47 -0.62 10.56
C HIS A 188 18.05 -1.94 9.89
N PHE A 189 16.77 -2.07 9.52
CA PHE A 189 16.18 -3.33 9.07
C PHE A 189 16.21 -3.55 7.56
N LEU A 190 16.25 -2.50 6.75
CA LEU A 190 16.36 -2.62 5.29
C LEU A 190 17.80 -2.44 4.81
N ILE A 191 18.55 -1.47 5.31
CA ILE A 191 19.90 -1.21 4.80
C ILE A 191 20.97 -2.03 5.52
N LYS A 192 21.13 -1.86 6.84
CA LYS A 192 22.18 -2.55 7.61
C LYS A 192 21.99 -4.07 7.65
N ASN A 193 20.74 -4.53 7.69
CA ASN A 193 20.42 -5.96 7.79
C ASN A 193 20.25 -6.68 6.45
N ALA A 194 20.15 -5.97 5.31
CA ALA A 194 20.05 -6.64 4.00
C ALA A 194 21.33 -7.38 3.62
N GLY A 195 22.51 -6.84 3.97
CA GLY A 195 23.80 -7.48 3.65
C GLY A 195 24.21 -8.61 4.60
N LYS A 196 23.51 -8.82 5.73
CA LYS A 196 23.92 -9.81 6.76
C LYS A 196 23.17 -11.13 6.69
N LYS A 197 21.99 -11.20 6.06
CA LYS A 197 21.09 -12.37 6.15
C LYS A 197 20.21 -12.63 4.90
N SER A 198 20.35 -11.89 3.80
CA SER A 198 19.37 -11.94 2.70
C SER A 198 20.00 -12.39 1.38
N GLU A 199 19.82 -13.66 1.00
CA GLU A 199 20.03 -14.16 -0.38
C GLU A 199 18.94 -13.65 -1.36
N VAL A 200 18.04 -12.77 -0.88
CA VAL A 200 16.81 -12.37 -1.58
C VAL A 200 17.00 -11.22 -2.55
N LEU A 201 18.00 -10.35 -2.34
CA LEU A 201 18.27 -9.21 -3.21
C LEU A 201 19.64 -9.38 -3.87
N SER A 202 19.68 -9.16 -5.18
CA SER A 202 20.90 -9.06 -5.97
C SER A 202 21.74 -7.86 -5.53
N LYS A 203 23.04 -7.84 -5.90
CA LYS A 203 23.92 -6.71 -5.61
C LYS A 203 23.39 -5.40 -6.19
N GLU A 204 22.79 -5.45 -7.39
CA GLU A 204 22.20 -4.31 -8.09
C GLU A 204 20.96 -3.78 -7.35
N GLU A 205 20.08 -4.68 -6.89
CA GLU A 205 18.92 -4.29 -6.08
C GLU A 205 19.34 -3.70 -4.73
N LEU A 206 20.43 -4.17 -4.12
CA LEU A 206 20.97 -3.60 -2.89
C LEU A 206 21.53 -2.18 -3.09
N ILE A 207 22.17 -1.91 -4.23
CA ILE A 207 22.63 -0.57 -4.60
C ILE A 207 21.42 0.34 -4.80
N THR A 208 20.46 -0.11 -5.61
CA THR A 208 19.21 0.61 -5.87
C THR A 208 18.46 0.93 -4.57
N LEU A 209 18.34 -0.05 -3.66
CA LEU A 209 17.68 0.13 -2.37
C LEU A 209 18.38 1.20 -1.53
N LYS A 210 19.72 1.22 -1.50
CA LYS A 210 20.49 2.24 -0.76
C LYS A 210 20.27 3.63 -1.32
N GLU A 211 20.35 3.80 -2.64
CA GLU A 211 20.13 5.08 -3.32
C GLU A 211 18.72 5.62 -3.06
N ARG A 212 17.71 4.77 -3.25
CA ARG A 212 16.31 5.17 -3.02
C ARG A 212 16.01 5.45 -1.55
N ALA A 213 16.60 4.69 -0.63
CA ALA A 213 16.47 4.94 0.80
C ALA A 213 17.08 6.28 1.23
N GLN A 214 18.15 6.75 0.57
CA GLN A 214 18.72 8.07 0.83
C GLN A 214 17.75 9.20 0.43
N GLU A 215 17.07 9.08 -0.70
CA GLU A 215 16.05 10.07 -1.10
C GLU A 215 14.85 10.05 -0.15
N VAL A 216 14.39 8.87 0.26
CA VAL A 216 13.34 8.74 1.28
C VAL A 216 13.76 9.38 2.60
N GLU A 217 15.01 9.19 3.03
CA GLU A 217 15.53 9.82 4.24
C GLU A 217 15.49 11.35 4.15
N LYS A 218 15.94 11.94 3.03
CA LYS A 218 15.85 13.40 2.82
C LYS A 218 14.42 13.92 2.95
N ILE A 219 13.43 13.17 2.47
CA ILE A 219 12.01 13.55 2.58
C ILE A 219 11.54 13.51 4.03
N LEU A 220 11.92 12.47 4.79
CA LEU A 220 11.48 12.30 6.17
C LEU A 220 12.06 13.39 7.09
N THR A 221 13.29 13.84 6.83
CA THR A 221 14.00 14.87 7.61
C THR A 221 13.76 16.31 7.13
N LEU A 222 13.12 16.50 5.96
CA LEU A 222 12.90 17.81 5.31
C LEU A 222 12.36 18.91 6.25
N HIS A 223 11.57 18.53 7.24
CA HIS A 223 10.89 19.46 8.16
C HIS A 223 11.39 19.37 9.62
N GLU A 224 12.56 18.80 9.88
CA GLU A 224 13.15 18.74 11.22
C GLU A 224 13.61 20.12 11.75
N SER A 225 13.80 21.10 10.86
CA SER A 225 14.50 22.36 11.15
C SER A 225 13.69 23.43 11.92
N LYS A 226 12.56 23.11 12.54
CA LYS A 226 11.73 24.13 13.26
C LYS A 226 11.27 23.74 14.66
N LEU A 227 12.03 22.92 15.38
CA LEU A 227 11.94 22.84 16.83
C LEU A 227 13.26 23.31 17.43
N LYS A 228 13.46 24.63 17.40
CA LYS A 228 14.31 25.28 18.41
C LYS A 228 13.47 25.28 19.69
N PHE A 229 13.87 24.46 20.65
CA PHE A 229 13.45 24.61 22.03
C PHE A 229 14.04 25.90 22.60
#